data_AF-A0A1E2SK23-F1
#
_entry.id   AF-A0A1E2SK23-F1
#
_cell.length_a   1.000
_cell.length_b   1.000
_cell.length_c   1.000
_cell.angle_alpha   90.00
_cell.angle_beta   90.00
_cell.angle_gamma   90.00
#
_symmetry.space_group_name_H-M   'P 1'
#
loop_
_entity.id
_entity.type
_entity.pdbx_description
1 polymer ?
#
loop_
_entity_poly.entity_id
_entity_poly.type
_entity_poly.pdbx_seq_one_letter_code
_entity_poly.pdbx_strand_id
1 'polypeptide(L)'
;MKVRGLIQSSETSELTAEADDAESARSLVEEQLPEGYELLQIHSAMPRGGRVIATAVIRAAAVTELTADGADYARARDALHALIPAGQRLLSTVIVHE
;
A
#
# COMPACT_ATOMS: atom_id res chain seq x y z
N MET A 1 23.75 17.53 3.14
CA MET A 1 23.32 16.16 3.49
C MET A 1 22.16 15.79 2.59
N LYS A 2 22.18 14.60 2.00
CA LYS A 2 21.17 14.15 1.04
C LYS A 2 20.42 12.95 1.60
N VAL A 3 19.10 12.91 1.42
CA VAL A 3 18.26 11.76 1.77
C VAL A 3 17.46 11.30 0.56
N ARG A 4 17.19 10.00 0.51
CA ARG A 4 16.30 9.38 -0.48
C ARG A 4 15.11 8.75 0.25
N GLY A 5 13.92 9.07 -0.21
CA GLY A 5 12.66 8.49 0.24
C GLY A 5 12.06 7.57 -0.81
N LEU A 6 11.41 6.51 -0.36
CA LEU A 6 10.52 5.71 -1.19
C LEU A 6 9.09 6.08 -0.84
N ILE A 7 8.31 6.49 -1.83
CA ILE A 7 6.89 6.82 -1.67
C ILE A 7 6.00 5.86 -2.46
N GLN A 8 4.76 5.74 -2.01
CA GLN A 8 3.74 4.89 -2.61
C GLN A 8 2.38 5.55 -2.47
N SER A 9 1.42 5.22 -3.34
CA SER A 9 0.03 5.65 -3.15
C SER A 9 -0.45 5.30 -1.74
N SER A 10 -1.25 6.18 -1.13
CA SER A 10 -1.98 5.90 0.11
C SER A 10 -3.42 5.47 -0.14
N GLU A 11 -3.88 5.51 -1.38
CA GLU A 11 -5.25 5.18 -1.76
C GLU A 11 -5.47 3.67 -1.69
N THR A 12 -6.62 3.30 -1.13
CA THR A 12 -7.03 1.90 -1.00
C THR A 12 -8.32 1.65 -1.76
N SER A 13 -8.43 0.46 -2.34
CA SER A 13 -9.64 -0.02 -3.01
C SER A 13 -10.07 -1.35 -2.42
N GLU A 14 -11.31 -1.75 -2.68
CA GLU A 14 -11.86 -3.01 -2.21
C GLU A 14 -12.08 -4.01 -3.36
N LEU A 15 -11.83 -5.28 -3.09
CA LEU A 15 -12.25 -6.41 -3.92
C LEU A 15 -13.13 -7.34 -3.10
N THR A 16 -14.14 -7.94 -3.70
CA THR A 16 -15.01 -8.88 -3.00
C THR A 16 -15.20 -10.15 -3.82
N ALA A 17 -15.11 -11.30 -3.17
CA ALA A 17 -15.49 -12.58 -3.73
C ALA A 17 -16.39 -13.36 -2.77
N GLU A 18 -17.20 -14.27 -3.32
CA GLU A 18 -18.13 -15.10 -2.56
C GLU A 18 -17.94 -16.57 -2.92
N ALA A 19 -17.81 -17.42 -1.90
CA ALA A 19 -17.70 -18.87 -2.06
C ALA A 19 -18.43 -19.60 -0.94
N ASP A 20 -18.44 -20.93 -0.99
CA ASP A 20 -19.12 -21.77 0.01
C ASP A 20 -18.35 -21.85 1.34
N ASP A 21 -17.06 -21.51 1.33
CA ASP A 21 -16.19 -21.50 2.49
C ASP A 21 -15.17 -20.33 2.44
N ALA A 22 -14.54 -20.06 3.58
CA ALA A 22 -13.64 -18.92 3.74
C ALA A 22 -12.32 -19.07 2.97
N GLU A 23 -11.84 -20.29 2.77
CA GLU A 23 -10.59 -20.55 2.03
C GLU A 23 -10.83 -20.30 0.54
N SER A 24 -11.89 -20.88 -0.02
CA SER A 24 -12.30 -20.66 -1.41
C SER A 24 -12.57 -19.18 -1.70
N ALA A 25 -13.27 -18.47 -0.81
CA ALA A 25 -13.56 -17.04 -0.98
C ALA A 25 -12.27 -16.20 -0.96
N ARG A 26 -11.31 -16.58 -0.11
CA ARG A 26 -10.01 -15.92 -0.05
C ARG A 26 -9.18 -16.16 -1.32
N SER A 27 -9.10 -17.40 -1.78
CA SER A 27 -8.36 -17.73 -3.00
C SER A 27 -8.89 -16.96 -4.20
N LEU A 28 -10.22 -16.85 -4.35
CA LEU A 28 -10.83 -16.05 -5.42
C LEU A 28 -10.47 -14.56 -5.34
N VAL A 29 -10.35 -14.00 -4.14
CA VAL A 29 -9.92 -12.61 -3.96
C VAL A 29 -8.45 -12.43 -4.33
N GLU A 30 -7.60 -13.38 -3.94
CA GLU A 30 -6.17 -13.35 -4.28
C GLU A 30 -5.94 -13.51 -5.79
N GLU A 31 -6.73 -14.35 -6.47
CA GLU A 31 -6.73 -14.49 -7.94
C GLU A 31 -7.24 -13.25 -8.67
N GLN A 32 -8.14 -12.48 -8.05
CA GLN A 32 -8.68 -11.24 -8.60
C GLN A 32 -7.78 -10.03 -8.36
N LEU A 33 -6.69 -10.17 -7.59
CA LEU A 33 -5.78 -9.08 -7.29
C LEU A 33 -5.16 -8.54 -8.60
N PRO A 34 -5.38 -7.26 -8.95
CA PRO A 34 -4.82 -6.70 -10.17
C PRO A 34 -3.30 -6.70 -10.13
N GLU A 35 -2.68 -6.84 -11.30
CA GLU A 35 -1.24 -6.68 -11.43
C GLU A 35 -0.81 -5.30 -10.94
N GLY A 36 0.31 -5.25 -10.20
CA GLY A 36 0.82 -4.01 -9.62
C GLY A 36 0.04 -3.52 -8.41
N TYR A 37 -0.87 -4.32 -7.84
CA TYR A 37 -1.49 -4.08 -6.53
C TYR A 37 -0.95 -5.05 -5.48
N GLU A 38 -0.95 -4.60 -4.24
CA GLU A 38 -0.71 -5.44 -3.07
C GLU A 38 -1.98 -5.58 -2.25
N LEU A 39 -2.11 -6.74 -1.62
CA LEU A 39 -3.16 -7.04 -0.67
C LEU A 39 -2.75 -6.56 0.72
N LEU A 40 -3.56 -5.68 1.32
CA LEU A 40 -3.30 -5.15 2.66
C LEU A 40 -3.98 -5.97 3.75
N GLN A 41 -5.24 -6.33 3.52
CA GLN A 41 -6.08 -7.05 4.49
C GLN A 41 -7.16 -7.82 3.75
N ILE A 42 -7.56 -8.97 4.29
CA ILE A 42 -8.78 -9.68 3.90
C ILE A 42 -9.64 -9.87 5.14
N HIS A 43 -10.91 -9.54 5.04
CA HIS A 43 -11.94 -9.89 6.02
C HIS A 43 -12.96 -10.81 5.39
N SER A 44 -13.37 -11.86 6.11
CA SER A 44 -14.39 -12.79 5.67
C SER A 44 -15.58 -12.76 6.61
N ALA A 45 -16.79 -12.68 6.05
CA ALA A 45 -18.05 -12.72 6.77
C ALA A 45 -18.99 -13.75 6.15
N MET A 46 -19.73 -14.48 6.98
CA MET A 46 -20.76 -15.42 6.54
C MET A 46 -22.14 -14.86 6.94
N PRO A 47 -22.84 -14.11 6.08
CA PRO A 47 -24.21 -13.70 6.34
C PRO A 47 -25.14 -14.92 6.40
N ARG A 48 -26.34 -14.74 7.00
CA ARG A 48 -27.35 -15.79 7.11
C ARG A 48 -27.74 -16.26 5.69
N GLY A 49 -27.29 -17.45 5.30
CA GLY A 49 -27.40 -17.94 3.92
C GLY A 49 -26.34 -18.97 3.52
N GLY A 50 -25.28 -19.14 4.32
CA GLY A 50 -24.32 -20.24 4.20
C GLY A 50 -23.12 -19.98 3.30
N ARG A 51 -23.12 -18.90 2.51
CA ARG A 51 -21.98 -18.48 1.69
C ARG A 51 -21.09 -17.49 2.44
N VAL A 52 -19.79 -17.59 2.23
CA VAL A 52 -18.78 -16.70 2.78
C VAL A 52 -18.43 -15.62 1.77
N ILE A 53 -18.45 -14.38 2.22
CA ILE A 53 -18.03 -13.20 1.47
C ILE A 53 -16.66 -12.78 2.01
N ALA A 54 -15.65 -12.78 1.15
CA ALA A 54 -14.33 -12.24 1.45
C ALA A 54 -14.20 -10.86 0.81
N THR A 55 -13.88 -9.84 1.61
CA THR A 55 -13.59 -8.48 1.16
C THR A 55 -12.12 -8.16 1.44
N ALA A 56 -11.36 -7.93 0.38
CA ALA A 56 -9.98 -7.46 0.44
C ALA A 56 -9.90 -5.95 0.38
N VAL A 57 -8.95 -5.39 1.12
CA VAL A 57 -8.44 -4.03 0.93
C VAL A 57 -7.10 -4.13 0.20
N ILE A 58 -6.98 -3.45 -0.93
CA ILE A 58 -5.81 -3.47 -1.82
C ILE A 58 -5.29 -2.06 -2.07
N ARG A 59 -4.06 -1.97 -2.57
CA ARG A 59 -3.40 -0.71 -2.92
C ARG A 59 -2.40 -0.90 -4.05
N ALA A 60 -2.14 0.13 -4.84
CA ALA A 60 -1.07 0.10 -5.84
C ALA A 60 0.30 -0.15 -5.17
N ALA A 61 1.00 -1.20 -5.59
CA ALA A 61 2.31 -1.62 -5.10
C ALA A 61 3.47 -0.76 -5.66
N ALA A 62 3.20 0.06 -6.68
CA ALA A 62 4.21 0.87 -7.34
C ALA A 62 4.86 1.87 -6.36
N VAL A 63 6.19 1.87 -6.33
CA VAL A 63 7.01 2.75 -5.49
C VAL A 63 7.73 3.76 -6.38
N THR A 64 7.79 5.01 -5.93
CA THR A 64 8.54 6.09 -6.58
C THR A 64 9.62 6.62 -5.65
N GLU A 65 10.78 6.95 -6.19
CA GLU A 65 11.86 7.55 -5.42
C GLU A 65 11.76 9.08 -5.41
N LEU A 66 12.04 9.68 -4.25
CA LEU A 66 12.25 11.10 -4.10
C LEU A 66 13.60 11.36 -3.41
N THR A 67 14.26 12.44 -3.76
CA THR A 67 15.50 12.88 -3.10
C THR A 67 15.35 14.30 -2.62
N ALA A 68 15.92 14.59 -1.45
CA ALA A 68 15.98 15.94 -0.92
C ALA A 68 17.33 16.21 -0.24
N ASP A 69 17.73 17.47 -0.28
CA ASP A 69 18.96 17.97 0.31
C ASP A 69 18.66 18.90 1.49
N GLY A 70 19.53 18.88 2.49
CA GLY A 70 19.46 19.76 3.64
C GLY A 70 20.81 19.93 4.34
N ALA A 71 20.91 20.95 5.20
CA ALA A 71 22.13 21.21 5.98
C ALA A 71 22.47 20.05 6.94
N ASP A 72 21.45 19.38 7.46
CA ASP A 72 21.51 18.22 8.35
C ASP A 72 20.36 17.25 8.04
N TYR A 73 20.30 16.12 8.76
CA TYR A 73 19.29 15.08 8.52
C TYR A 73 17.87 15.58 8.75
N ALA A 74 17.64 16.41 9.78
CA ALA A 74 16.31 16.91 10.09
C ALA A 74 15.81 17.83 8.97
N ARG A 75 16.66 18.76 8.51
CA ARG A 75 16.33 19.65 7.39
C ARG A 75 16.13 18.91 6.07
N ALA A 76 16.97 17.91 5.79
CA ALA A 76 16.83 17.09 4.59
C ALA A 76 15.55 16.24 4.62
N ARG A 77 15.20 15.71 5.79
CA ARG A 77 13.94 14.98 6.02
C ARG A 77 12.71 15.87 5.87
N ASP A 78 12.72 17.07 6.45
CA ASP A 78 11.61 18.02 6.31
C ASP A 78 11.40 18.43 4.85
N ALA A 79 12.49 18.68 4.13
CA ALA A 79 12.46 18.94 2.69
C ALA A 79 11.89 17.74 1.90
N LEU A 80 12.29 16.52 2.26
CA LEU A 80 11.74 15.30 1.66
C LEU A 80 10.24 15.18 1.90
N HIS A 81 9.77 15.41 3.13
CA HIS A 81 8.34 15.38 3.46
C HIS A 81 7.54 16.42 2.68
N ALA A 82 8.10 17.61 2.45
CA ALA A 82 7.46 18.65 1.66
C ALA A 82 7.32 18.30 0.16
N LEU A 83 8.13 17.36 -0.34
CA LEU A 83 8.06 16.88 -1.72
C LEU A 83 7.03 15.75 -1.93
N ILE A 84 6.49 15.18 -0.86
CA ILE A 84 5.54 14.06 -0.97
C ILE A 84 4.22 14.59 -1.53
N PRO A 85 3.75 14.09 -2.69
CA PRO A 85 2.46 14.49 -3.24
C PRO A 85 1.30 14.11 -2.32
N ALA A 86 0.20 14.86 -2.41
CA ALA A 86 -1.04 14.44 -1.75
C ALA A 86 -1.47 13.05 -2.24
N GLY A 87 -1.97 12.21 -1.33
CA GLY A 87 -2.33 10.83 -1.65
C GLY A 87 -1.14 9.88 -1.80
N GLN A 88 0.07 10.30 -1.42
CA GLN A 88 1.26 9.44 -1.31
C GLN A 88 1.71 9.33 0.14
N ARG A 89 2.27 8.18 0.50
CA ARG A 89 2.85 7.90 1.81
C ARG A 89 4.34 7.59 1.68
N LEU A 90 5.11 8.01 2.67
CA LEU A 90 6.53 7.65 2.79
C LEU A 90 6.67 6.25 3.38
N LEU A 91 7.40 5.37 2.69
CA LEU A 91 7.69 4.01 3.13
C LEU A 91 8.99 3.93 3.92
N SER A 92 10.02 4.61 3.42
CA SER A 92 11.35 4.58 4.00
C SER A 92 12.11 5.86 3.68
N THR A 93 13.14 6.14 4.48
CA THR A 93 14.07 7.24 4.26
C THR A 93 15.47 6.76 4.57
N VAL A 94 16.39 6.96 3.64
CA VAL A 94 17.80 6.59 3.80
C VAL A 94 18.69 7.80 3.54
N ILE A 95 19.80 7.87 4.26
CA ILE A 95 20.85 8.87 4.00
C ILE A 95 21.61 8.42 2.76
N VAL A 96 21.85 9.34 1.84
CA VAL A 96 22.67 9.10 0.66
C VAL A 96 24.06 9.68 0.94
N HIS A 97 25.06 8.82 0.89
CA HIS A 97 26.47 9.21 0.89
C HIS A 97 26.90 9.29 -0.58
N GLU A 98 26.97 10.49 -1.14
CA GLU A 98 27.63 10.76 -2.43
C GLU A 98 29.04 11.27 -2.19
#